data_AF-A0A958KYC1-F1
#
_entry.id   AF-A0A958KYC1-F1
#
_cell.length_a   1.000
_cell.length_b   1.000
_cell.length_c   1.000
_cell.angle_alpha   90.00
_cell.angle_beta   90.00
_cell.angle_gamma   90.00
#
_symmetry.space_group_name_H-M   'P 1'
#
loop_
_entity.id
_entity.type
_entity.pdbx_description
1 polymer ?
#
loop_
_entity_poly.entity_id
_entity_poly.type
_entity_poly.pdbx_seq_one_letter_code
_entity_poly.pdbx_strand_id
1 'polypeptide(L)'
;NNPIGQYLQVKLGTSHVSLRVVGVLDQVTMSKMSLDIADPNGSSFMPLSSLESSVLPEPVINLVIKPDSVDRIPAYHNIIKNMYQSSSSEYASISDVVQAAEKVRTDVNGIFLAGLIVGILSLINGGVGIMNIMLVSIMQRKKEIGLYKTFGYSKGLITMQFTAEALFISLLGAIAGVIVGIPLAGQISMLILKENLGADPFAVFVGFSFTVLIGLIFGIIPARRAAELDPVSSIKGT
;
A
#
# COMPACT_ATOMS: atom_id res chain seq x y z
N ASN A 1 11.21 -4.79 -36.00
CA ASN A 1 12.33 -4.13 -36.71
C ASN A 1 13.42 -3.80 -35.73
N ASN A 2 14.61 -4.38 -35.91
CA ASN A 2 15.77 -4.08 -35.08
C ASN A 2 16.39 -2.73 -35.55
N PRO A 3 16.41 -1.68 -34.70
CA PRO A 3 16.93 -0.36 -35.10
C PRO A 3 18.46 -0.28 -35.03
N ILE A 4 19.15 -1.30 -34.49
CA ILE A 4 20.61 -1.30 -34.35
C ILE A 4 21.28 -1.22 -35.74
N GLY A 5 22.21 -0.28 -35.89
CA GLY A 5 22.98 -0.06 -37.11
C GLY A 5 22.37 0.95 -38.08
N GLN A 6 21.15 1.42 -37.85
CA GLN A 6 20.52 2.46 -38.68
C GLN A 6 21.05 3.86 -38.32
N TYR A 7 21.02 4.76 -39.30
CA TYR A 7 21.36 6.16 -39.11
C TYR A 7 20.08 6.98 -38.89
N LEU A 8 20.04 7.75 -37.81
CA LEU A 8 18.97 8.68 -37.48
C LEU A 8 19.48 10.11 -37.67
N GLN A 9 18.70 10.95 -38.36
CA GLN A 9 18.96 12.38 -38.37
C GLN A 9 18.35 13.00 -37.13
N VAL A 10 19.19 13.56 -36.27
CA VAL A 10 18.78 14.25 -35.06
C VAL A 10 19.09 15.73 -35.22
N LYS A 11 18.09 16.57 -34.95
CA LYS A 11 18.27 18.02 -34.91
C LYS A 11 18.87 18.40 -33.56
N LEU A 12 20.09 18.91 -33.57
CA LEU A 12 20.79 19.42 -32.38
C LEU A 12 20.98 20.93 -32.57
N GLY A 13 20.24 21.72 -31.80
CA GLY A 13 20.19 23.18 -31.96
C GLY A 13 19.71 23.59 -33.36
N THR A 14 20.60 24.22 -34.12
CA THR A 14 20.34 24.69 -35.49
C THR A 14 20.82 23.72 -36.58
N SER A 15 21.56 22.66 -36.23
CA SER A 15 22.22 21.75 -37.17
C SER A 15 21.58 20.36 -37.18
N HIS A 16 21.62 19.69 -38.34
CA HIS A 16 21.18 18.29 -38.47
C HIS A 16 22.40 17.39 -38.46
N VAL A 17 22.45 16.44 -37.54
CA VAL A 17 23.54 15.48 -37.41
C VAL A 17 23.01 14.07 -37.63
N SER A 18 23.73 13.29 -38.44
CA SER A 18 23.42 11.87 -38.64
C SER A 18 24.13 11.03 -37.59
N LEU A 19 23.38 10.34 -36.75
CA LEU A 19 23.88 9.48 -35.67
C LEU A 19 23.54 8.02 -35.93
N ARG A 20 24.47 7.12 -35.66
CA ARG A 20 24.27 5.68 -35.79
C ARG A 20 23.71 5.09 -34.49
N VAL A 21 22.65 4.31 -34.58
CA VAL A 21 22.10 3.57 -33.43
C VAL A 21 23.03 2.40 -33.08
N VAL A 22 23.64 2.44 -31.90
CA VAL A 22 24.55 1.40 -31.40
C VAL A 22 23.87 0.43 -30.43
N GLY A 23 22.75 0.81 -29.83
CA GLY A 23 22.01 -0.01 -28.87
C GLY A 23 20.65 0.59 -28.53
N VAL A 24 19.80 -0.24 -27.93
CA VAL A 24 18.48 0.15 -27.41
C VAL A 24 18.45 -0.28 -25.94
N LEU A 25 18.05 0.64 -25.07
CA LEU A 25 17.83 0.35 -23.66
C LEU A 25 16.44 -0.26 -23.47
N ASP A 26 16.30 -1.18 -22.54
CA ASP A 26 14.98 -1.68 -22.13
C ASP A 26 14.14 -0.54 -21.56
N GLN A 27 12.82 -0.62 -21.74
CA GLN A 27 11.91 0.36 -21.19
C GLN A 27 12.09 0.45 -19.68
N VAL A 28 12.32 1.67 -19.20
CA VAL A 28 12.47 1.92 -17.76
C VAL A 28 11.11 2.34 -17.22
N THR A 29 10.48 1.47 -16.42
CA THR A 29 9.30 1.82 -15.63
C THR A 29 9.74 2.71 -14.46
N MET A 30 9.70 4.02 -14.63
CA MET A 30 9.90 4.98 -13.55
C MET A 30 8.55 5.44 -12.99
N SER A 31 8.43 5.46 -11.66
CA SER A 31 7.40 6.27 -11.00
C SER A 31 7.65 7.73 -11.36
N LYS A 32 6.66 8.41 -11.92
CA LYS A 32 6.71 9.83 -12.35
C LYS A 32 6.96 10.83 -11.21
N MET A 33 7.24 10.35 -9.98
CA MET A 33 7.08 11.13 -8.77
C MET A 33 8.35 11.81 -8.24
N SER A 34 9.55 11.64 -8.83
CA SER A 34 10.73 12.24 -8.18
C SER A 34 11.93 12.62 -9.04
N LEU A 35 11.88 12.51 -10.36
CA LEU A 35 13.01 12.91 -11.19
C LEU A 35 12.48 13.73 -12.36
N ASP A 36 12.81 15.02 -12.36
CA ASP A 36 12.65 15.94 -13.49
C ASP A 36 13.68 15.61 -14.61
N ILE A 37 13.85 14.31 -14.84
CA ILE A 37 14.63 13.75 -15.94
C ILE A 37 13.59 13.45 -17.01
N ALA A 38 13.77 14.06 -18.18
CA ALA A 38 12.93 13.83 -19.35
C ALA A 38 12.64 12.33 -19.52
N ASP A 39 11.39 12.00 -19.86
CA ASP A 39 10.90 10.63 -20.00
C ASP A 39 11.94 9.74 -20.71
N PRO A 40 12.54 8.76 -20.00
CA PRO A 40 13.63 7.97 -20.55
C PRO A 40 13.19 7.11 -21.73
N ASN A 41 11.88 6.89 -21.92
CA ASN A 41 11.34 6.10 -23.02
C ASN A 41 11.28 6.87 -24.36
N GLY A 42 11.58 8.18 -24.34
CA GLY A 42 11.69 9.03 -25.53
C GLY A 42 13.04 9.73 -25.67
N SER A 43 14.02 9.41 -24.82
CA SER A 43 15.33 10.05 -24.82
C SER A 43 16.37 9.25 -25.60
N SER A 44 17.38 9.95 -26.10
CA SER A 44 18.53 9.34 -26.76
C SER A 44 19.80 9.71 -26.00
N PHE A 45 20.71 8.75 -25.86
CA PHE A 45 21.97 8.93 -25.17
C PHE A 45 23.10 8.92 -26.19
N MET A 46 24.01 9.88 -26.08
CA MET A 46 25.22 9.94 -26.88
C MET A 46 26.42 10.30 -25.98
N PRO A 47 27.64 9.86 -26.31
CA PRO A 47 28.83 10.26 -25.57
C PRO A 47 29.01 11.78 -25.62
N LEU A 48 29.28 12.40 -24.47
CA LEU A 48 29.51 13.85 -24.37
C LEU A 48 30.63 14.34 -25.30
N SER A 49 31.65 13.51 -25.53
CA SER A 49 32.74 13.79 -26.47
C SER A 49 32.29 13.95 -27.93
N SER A 50 31.08 13.52 -28.27
CA SER A 50 30.51 13.64 -29.63
C SER A 50 29.78 14.97 -29.83
N LEU A 51 29.63 15.78 -28.78
CA LEU A 51 29.06 17.13 -28.87
C LEU A 51 30.15 18.13 -29.23
N GLU A 52 30.09 18.70 -30.44
CA GLU A 52 30.88 19.87 -30.79
C GLU A 52 30.33 21.11 -30.06
N SER A 53 31.23 21.91 -29.48
CA SER A 53 30.87 23.11 -28.69
C SER A 53 30.09 24.16 -29.49
N SER A 54 30.12 24.10 -30.82
CA SER A 54 29.39 25.01 -31.71
C SER A 54 27.92 24.65 -31.93
N VAL A 55 27.47 23.47 -31.47
CA VAL A 55 26.14 22.93 -31.77
C VAL A 55 25.07 23.32 -30.74
N LEU A 56 25.47 23.59 -29.49
CA LEU A 56 24.57 24.01 -28.40
C LEU A 56 25.08 25.31 -27.76
N PRO A 57 24.41 26.46 -27.98
CA PRO A 57 24.88 27.74 -27.45
C PRO A 57 24.86 27.83 -25.92
N GLU A 58 23.98 27.07 -25.23
CA GLU A 58 23.91 27.00 -23.77
C GLU A 58 23.46 25.60 -23.30
N PRO A 59 24.36 24.61 -23.20
CA PRO A 59 23.99 23.28 -22.74
C PRO A 59 23.70 23.29 -21.23
N VAL A 60 22.49 22.88 -20.83
CA VAL A 60 22.19 22.54 -19.43
C VAL A 60 22.82 21.18 -19.14
N ILE A 61 23.87 21.16 -18.33
CA ILE A 61 24.59 19.93 -17.97
C ILE A 61 24.09 19.44 -16.61
N ASN A 62 23.33 18.34 -16.62
CA ASN A 62 22.98 17.61 -15.41
C ASN A 62 24.11 16.62 -15.07
N LEU A 63 24.85 16.89 -14.00
CA LEU A 63 25.88 15.99 -13.50
C LEU A 63 25.31 15.06 -12.43
N VAL A 64 25.29 13.75 -12.73
CA VAL A 64 24.88 12.72 -11.77
C VAL A 64 26.13 12.09 -11.17
N ILE A 65 26.28 12.19 -9.85
CA ILE A 65 27.39 11.61 -9.10
C ILE A 65 26.86 10.43 -8.31
N LYS A 66 27.41 9.24 -8.57
CA LYS A 66 27.13 8.03 -7.80
C LYS A 66 28.23 7.87 -6.74
N PRO A 67 27.91 7.99 -5.44
CA PRO A 67 28.89 7.75 -4.39
C PRO A 67 29.12 6.25 -4.17
N ASP A 68 30.27 5.93 -3.58
CA ASP A 68 30.67 4.55 -3.26
C ASP A 68 29.74 3.87 -2.24
N SER A 69 29.14 4.66 -1.35
CA SER A 69 28.17 4.19 -0.36
C SER A 69 27.11 5.27 -0.06
N VAL A 70 25.95 4.83 0.38
CA VAL A 70 24.80 5.70 0.73
C VAL A 70 25.17 6.65 1.87
N ASP A 71 25.93 6.19 2.85
CA ASP A 71 26.35 6.98 4.03
C ASP A 71 27.23 8.18 3.69
N ARG A 72 27.87 8.17 2.51
CA ARG A 72 28.75 9.26 2.07
C ARG A 72 28.00 10.37 1.36
N ILE A 73 26.72 10.21 1.05
CA ILE A 73 25.93 11.21 0.32
C ILE A 73 25.97 12.59 0.98
N PRO A 74 25.79 12.73 2.31
CA PRO A 74 25.90 14.05 2.95
C PRO A 74 27.29 14.67 2.81
N ALA A 75 28.35 13.85 2.81
CA ALA A 75 29.72 14.33 2.61
C ALA A 75 29.93 14.82 1.17
N TYR A 76 29.50 14.05 0.17
CA TYR A 76 29.55 14.48 -1.23
C TYR A 76 28.72 15.74 -1.47
N HIS A 77 27.50 15.81 -0.90
CA HIS A 77 26.64 16.99 -0.96
C HIS A 77 27.38 18.24 -0.47
N ASN A 78 28.00 18.16 0.70
CA ASN A 78 28.75 19.28 1.28
C ASN A 78 30.00 19.66 0.47
N ILE A 79 30.75 18.67 -0.02
CA ILE A 79 31.93 18.92 -0.87
C ILE A 79 31.52 19.64 -2.17
N ILE A 80 30.47 19.14 -2.83
CA ILE A 80 29.94 19.70 -4.07
C ILE A 80 29.42 21.12 -3.80
N LYS A 81 28.60 21.31 -2.76
CA LYS A 81 28.06 22.62 -2.37
C LYS A 81 29.17 23.63 -2.12
N ASN A 82 30.24 23.24 -1.41
CA ASN A 82 31.37 24.12 -1.13
C ASN A 82 32.17 24.46 -2.39
N MET A 83 32.40 23.50 -3.29
CA MET A 83 33.03 23.77 -4.60
C MET A 83 32.21 24.77 -5.41
N TYR A 84 30.89 24.58 -5.50
CA TYR A 84 30.01 25.47 -6.26
C TYR A 84 29.80 26.84 -5.62
N GLN A 85 29.79 26.98 -4.29
CA GLN A 85 29.70 28.29 -3.64
C GLN A 85 30.98 29.14 -3.82
N SER A 86 32.13 28.50 -4.05
CA SER A 86 33.40 29.19 -4.31
C SER A 86 33.55 29.71 -5.75
N SER A 87 32.78 29.18 -6.69
CA SER A 87 32.69 29.63 -8.08
C SER A 87 31.36 30.36 -8.25
N SER A 88 31.35 31.68 -8.43
CA SER A 88 30.16 32.57 -8.47
C SER A 88 29.07 32.28 -9.54
N SER A 89 28.81 31.04 -9.92
CA SER A 89 27.73 30.62 -10.81
C SER A 89 26.45 30.34 -10.00
N GLU A 90 25.42 31.12 -10.28
CA GLU A 90 24.12 31.22 -9.59
C GLU A 90 23.17 29.99 -9.77
N TYR A 91 23.62 28.87 -10.33
CA TYR A 91 22.72 27.78 -10.73
C TYR A 91 23.28 26.40 -10.35
N ALA A 92 22.99 25.95 -9.12
CA ALA A 92 23.17 24.55 -8.74
C ALA A 92 22.10 24.14 -7.73
N SER A 93 20.96 23.66 -8.23
CA SER A 93 20.02 22.88 -7.40
C SER A 93 20.63 21.51 -7.16
N ILE A 94 21.31 21.34 -6.02
CA ILE A 94 21.81 20.03 -5.60
C ILE A 94 20.61 19.23 -5.09
N SER A 95 20.19 18.23 -5.87
CA SER A 95 19.14 17.29 -5.47
C SER A 95 19.75 15.98 -5.00
N ASP A 96 19.60 15.70 -3.71
CA ASP A 96 20.02 14.42 -3.14
C ASP A 96 18.94 13.38 -3.43
N VAL A 97 19.15 12.58 -4.48
CA VAL A 97 18.23 11.51 -4.89
C VAL A 97 17.94 10.54 -3.74
N VAL A 98 18.90 10.33 -2.83
CA VAL A 98 18.70 9.49 -1.65
C VAL A 98 17.87 10.16 -0.56
N GLN A 99 18.07 11.45 -0.26
CA GLN A 99 17.20 12.14 0.70
C GLN A 99 15.75 12.21 0.17
N ALA A 100 15.59 12.42 -1.14
CA ALA A 100 14.28 12.34 -1.79
C ALA A 100 13.67 10.94 -1.64
N ALA A 101 14.45 9.87 -1.88
CA ALA A 101 14.00 8.49 -1.70
C ALA A 101 13.64 8.16 -0.23
N GLU A 102 14.42 8.63 0.74
CA GLU A 102 14.13 8.45 2.17
C GLU A 102 12.87 9.20 2.60
N LYS A 103 12.66 10.42 2.09
CA LYS A 103 11.44 11.18 2.33
C LYS A 103 10.22 10.46 1.76
N VAL A 104 10.29 10.01 0.51
CA VAL A 104 9.21 9.21 -0.11
C VAL A 104 8.94 7.95 0.70
N ARG A 105 9.99 7.23 1.14
CA ARG A 105 9.84 6.04 1.97
C ARG A 105 9.14 6.35 3.29
N THR A 106 9.49 7.46 3.93
CA THR A 106 8.89 7.89 5.20
C THR A 106 7.43 8.28 5.02
N ASP A 107 7.11 9.04 3.97
CA ASP A 107 5.74 9.46 3.66
C ASP A 107 4.85 8.25 3.32
N VAL A 108 5.37 7.33 2.50
CA VAL A 108 4.68 6.07 2.16
C VAL A 108 4.44 5.23 3.41
N ASN A 109 5.45 5.07 4.29
CA ASN A 109 5.28 4.36 5.55
C ASN A 109 4.24 5.03 6.47
N GLY A 110 4.21 6.36 6.51
CA GLY A 110 3.22 7.13 7.26
C GLY A 110 1.79 6.86 6.77
N ILE A 111 1.57 6.85 5.46
CA ILE A 111 0.28 6.53 4.85
C ILE A 111 -0.11 5.08 5.14
N PHE A 112 0.82 4.13 5.02
CA PHE A 112 0.57 2.73 5.38
C PHE A 112 0.15 2.57 6.84
N LEU A 113 0.86 3.24 7.76
CA LEU A 113 0.55 3.16 9.19
C LEU A 113 -0.81 3.77 9.52
N ALA A 114 -1.14 4.91 8.93
CA ALA A 114 -2.45 5.53 9.06
C ALA A 114 -3.56 4.61 8.54
N GLY A 115 -3.37 4.00 7.37
CA GLY A 115 -4.29 3.02 6.80
C GLY A 115 -4.48 1.78 7.68
N LEU A 116 -3.39 1.28 8.28
CA LEU A 116 -3.42 0.16 9.22
C LEU A 116 -4.25 0.49 10.46
N ILE A 117 -4.03 1.67 11.07
CA ILE A 117 -4.79 2.13 12.24
C ILE A 117 -6.28 2.23 11.91
N VAL A 118 -6.64 2.87 10.80
CA VAL A 118 -8.04 2.97 10.36
C VAL A 118 -8.63 1.58 10.14
N GLY A 119 -7.89 0.67 9.50
CA GLY A 119 -8.30 -0.73 9.30
C GLY A 119 -8.59 -1.46 10.60
N ILE A 120 -7.72 -1.33 11.61
CA ILE A 120 -7.93 -1.91 12.95
C ILE A 120 -9.18 -1.33 13.60
N LEU A 121 -9.36 0.01 13.56
CA LEU A 121 -10.53 0.67 14.15
C LEU A 121 -11.83 0.23 13.47
N SER A 122 -11.83 0.11 12.15
CA SER A 122 -12.96 -0.44 11.39
C SER A 122 -13.27 -1.89 11.79
N LEU A 123 -12.23 -2.69 12.02
CA LEU A 123 -12.40 -4.09 12.44
C LEU A 123 -12.99 -4.20 13.85
N ILE A 124 -12.53 -3.35 14.78
CA ILE A 124 -13.09 -3.27 16.13
C ILE A 124 -14.57 -2.85 16.07
N ASN A 125 -14.91 -1.82 15.30
CA ASN A 125 -16.31 -1.40 15.15
C ASN A 125 -17.18 -2.51 14.54
N GLY A 126 -16.65 -3.27 13.58
CA GLY A 126 -17.30 -4.47 13.06
C GLY A 126 -17.52 -5.54 14.14
N GLY A 127 -16.51 -5.80 14.97
CA GLY A 127 -16.60 -6.72 16.10
C GLY A 127 -17.66 -6.31 17.14
N VAL A 128 -17.73 -5.02 17.47
CA VAL A 128 -18.79 -4.47 18.35
C VAL A 128 -20.18 -4.67 17.72
N GLY A 129 -20.31 -4.52 16.41
CA GLY A 129 -21.54 -4.82 15.67
C GLY A 129 -21.96 -6.29 15.82
N ILE A 130 -21.04 -7.23 15.66
CA ILE A 130 -21.29 -8.66 15.85
C ILE A 130 -21.74 -8.93 17.30
N MET A 131 -21.05 -8.34 18.27
CA MET A 131 -21.40 -8.48 19.69
C MET A 131 -22.82 -7.97 19.96
N ASN A 132 -23.22 -6.83 19.38
CA ASN A 132 -24.57 -6.29 19.54
C ASN A 132 -25.64 -7.20 18.96
N ILE A 133 -25.44 -7.70 17.74
CA ILE A 133 -26.37 -8.64 17.12
C ILE A 133 -26.50 -9.90 17.98
N MET A 134 -25.39 -10.42 18.50
CA MET A 134 -25.38 -11.59 19.37
C MET A 134 -26.11 -11.34 20.70
N LEU A 135 -25.90 -10.19 21.34
CA LEU A 135 -26.61 -9.82 22.56
C LEU A 135 -28.12 -9.78 22.34
N VAL A 136 -28.57 -9.16 21.24
CA VAL A 136 -30.00 -9.09 20.89
C VAL A 136 -30.56 -10.49 20.60
N SER A 137 -29.84 -11.33 19.84
CA SER A 137 -30.23 -12.72 19.54
C SER A 137 -30.40 -13.54 20.83
N ILE A 138 -29.46 -13.42 21.78
CA ILE A 138 -29.53 -14.08 23.09
C ILE A 138 -30.75 -13.60 23.89
N MET A 139 -31.04 -12.29 23.89
CA MET A 139 -32.19 -11.75 24.61
C MET A 139 -33.51 -12.25 24.02
N GLN A 140 -33.63 -12.33 22.69
CA GLN A 140 -34.82 -12.86 22.03
C GLN A 140 -35.05 -14.34 22.35
N ARG A 141 -33.97 -15.12 22.47
CA ARG A 141 -34.01 -16.57 22.74
C ARG A 141 -33.82 -16.91 24.22
N LYS A 142 -33.87 -15.92 25.13
CA LYS A 142 -33.57 -16.09 26.57
C LYS A 142 -34.43 -17.19 27.22
N LYS A 143 -35.72 -17.25 26.89
CA LYS A 143 -36.66 -18.29 27.38
C LYS A 143 -36.31 -19.69 26.88
N GLU A 144 -35.94 -19.82 25.60
CA GLU A 144 -35.51 -21.10 25.01
C GLU A 144 -34.23 -21.61 25.70
N ILE A 145 -33.25 -20.74 25.89
CA ILE A 145 -31.99 -21.06 26.59
C ILE A 145 -32.26 -21.52 28.03
N GLY A 146 -33.19 -20.85 28.73
CA GLY A 146 -33.63 -21.23 30.07
C GLY A 146 -34.21 -22.65 30.12
N LEU A 147 -35.10 -22.98 29.17
CA LEU A 147 -35.68 -24.32 29.04
C LEU A 147 -34.61 -25.39 28.77
N TYR A 148 -33.66 -25.13 27.85
CA TYR A 148 -32.59 -26.08 27.57
C TYR A 148 -31.72 -26.36 28.80
N LYS A 149 -31.44 -25.35 29.62
CA LYS A 149 -30.69 -25.55 30.87
C LYS A 149 -31.45 -26.37 31.89
N THR A 150 -32.78 -26.25 31.99
CA THR A 150 -33.58 -27.11 32.88
C THR A 150 -33.59 -28.57 32.43
N PHE A 151 -33.42 -28.83 31.12
CA PHE A 151 -33.23 -30.17 30.57
C PHE A 151 -31.77 -30.68 30.67
N GLY A 152 -30.87 -29.92 31.30
CA GLY A 152 -29.50 -30.36 31.57
C GLY A 152 -28.49 -30.13 30.44
N TYR A 153 -28.81 -29.29 29.44
CA TYR A 153 -27.82 -28.92 28.42
C TYR A 153 -26.59 -28.27 29.07
N SER A 154 -25.39 -28.69 28.67
CA SER A 154 -24.16 -28.14 29.22
C SER A 154 -23.96 -26.68 28.79
N LYS A 155 -23.34 -25.87 29.67
CA LYS A 155 -22.93 -24.50 29.34
C LYS A 155 -22.08 -24.43 28.07
N GLY A 156 -21.25 -25.45 27.85
CA GLY A 156 -20.40 -25.59 26.66
C GLY A 156 -21.21 -25.72 25.37
N LEU A 157 -22.26 -26.54 25.35
CA LEU A 157 -23.14 -26.72 24.18
C LEU A 157 -23.79 -25.40 23.74
N ILE A 158 -24.34 -24.65 24.70
CA ILE A 158 -24.97 -23.35 24.46
C ILE A 158 -23.92 -22.35 23.94
N THR A 159 -22.75 -22.31 24.57
CA THR A 159 -21.66 -21.42 24.16
C THR A 159 -21.18 -21.75 22.74
N MET A 160 -21.04 -23.02 22.40
CA MET A 160 -20.58 -23.47 21.08
C MET A 160 -21.57 -23.07 19.98
N GLN A 161 -22.87 -23.20 20.22
CA GLN A 161 -23.90 -22.80 19.26
C GLN A 161 -23.81 -21.31 18.91
N PHE A 162 -23.79 -20.44 19.93
CA PHE A 162 -23.67 -19.00 19.69
C PHE A 162 -22.30 -18.63 19.12
N THR A 163 -21.22 -19.28 19.55
CA THR A 163 -19.90 -19.04 18.97
C THR A 163 -19.85 -19.45 17.50
N ALA A 164 -20.49 -20.55 17.13
CA ALA A 164 -20.62 -20.98 15.73
C ALA A 164 -21.43 -19.97 14.91
N GLU A 165 -22.53 -19.43 15.45
CA GLU A 165 -23.31 -18.37 14.80
C GLU A 165 -22.45 -17.13 14.52
N ALA A 166 -21.66 -16.67 15.49
CA ALA A 166 -20.71 -15.57 15.30
C ALA A 166 -19.65 -15.91 14.24
N LEU A 167 -19.10 -17.12 14.28
CA LEU A 167 -18.10 -17.58 13.30
C LEU A 167 -18.67 -17.54 11.88
N PHE A 168 -19.89 -18.03 11.67
CA PHE A 168 -20.57 -18.00 10.38
C PHE A 168 -20.78 -16.57 9.88
N ILE A 169 -21.27 -15.67 10.73
CA ILE A 169 -21.44 -14.25 10.38
C ILE A 169 -20.10 -13.62 10.00
N SER A 170 -19.05 -13.93 10.75
CA SER A 170 -17.70 -13.38 10.53
C SER A 170 -17.07 -13.90 9.23
N LEU A 171 -17.24 -15.20 8.93
CA LEU A 171 -16.79 -15.79 7.68
C LEU A 171 -17.51 -15.19 6.47
N LEU A 172 -18.84 -15.06 6.54
CA LEU A 172 -19.62 -14.43 5.48
C LEU A 172 -19.22 -12.97 5.27
N GLY A 173 -19.03 -12.23 6.36
CA GLY A 173 -18.53 -10.85 6.31
C GLY A 173 -17.14 -10.74 5.70
N ALA A 174 -16.21 -11.63 6.07
CA ALA A 174 -14.86 -11.66 5.52
C ALA A 174 -14.85 -12.01 4.02
N ILE A 175 -15.63 -13.01 3.60
CA ILE A 175 -15.80 -13.38 2.19
C ILE A 175 -16.37 -12.20 1.40
N ALA A 176 -17.48 -11.61 1.88
CA ALA A 176 -18.09 -10.45 1.25
C ALA A 176 -17.13 -9.26 1.16
N GLY A 177 -16.36 -9.02 2.23
CA GLY A 177 -15.34 -7.99 2.29
C GLY A 177 -14.23 -8.17 1.27
N VAL A 178 -13.77 -9.41 1.04
CA VAL A 178 -12.77 -9.71 0.00
C VAL A 178 -13.37 -9.53 -1.40
N ILE A 179 -14.58 -10.05 -1.63
CA ILE A 179 -15.29 -9.96 -2.92
C ILE A 179 -15.51 -8.51 -3.34
N VAL A 180 -15.85 -7.64 -2.39
CA VAL A 180 -16.11 -6.21 -2.67
C VAL A 180 -14.82 -5.37 -2.61
N GLY A 181 -13.93 -5.68 -1.67
CA GLY A 181 -12.72 -4.90 -1.40
C GLY A 181 -11.68 -4.96 -2.51
N ILE A 182 -11.41 -6.16 -3.08
CA ILE A 182 -10.40 -6.31 -4.14
C ILE A 182 -10.80 -5.52 -5.40
N PRO A 183 -12.03 -5.65 -5.95
CA PRO A 183 -12.43 -4.87 -7.12
C PRO A 183 -12.44 -3.37 -6.86
N LEU A 184 -12.89 -2.92 -5.68
CA LEU A 184 -12.87 -1.50 -5.33
C LEU A 184 -11.44 -0.95 -5.27
N ALA A 185 -10.50 -1.68 -4.66
CA ALA A 185 -9.09 -1.29 -4.64
C ALA A 185 -8.50 -1.22 -6.07
N GLY A 186 -8.84 -2.18 -6.92
CA GLY A 186 -8.45 -2.19 -8.34
C GLY A 186 -9.00 -0.98 -9.11
N GLN A 187 -10.28 -0.66 -8.93
CA GLN A 187 -10.90 0.50 -9.57
C GLN A 187 -10.31 1.83 -9.10
N ILE A 188 -10.10 1.98 -7.79
CA ILE A 188 -9.51 3.18 -7.21
C ILE A 188 -8.06 3.37 -7.71
N SER A 189 -7.25 2.30 -7.71
CA SER A 189 -5.87 2.38 -8.22
C SER A 189 -5.83 2.73 -9.71
N MET A 190 -6.73 2.15 -10.52
CA MET A 190 -6.82 2.47 -11.94
C MET A 190 -7.24 3.94 -12.19
N LEU A 191 -8.17 4.48 -11.38
CA LEU A 191 -8.64 5.86 -11.53
C LEU A 191 -7.59 6.90 -11.09
N ILE A 192 -6.87 6.63 -9.99
CA ILE A 192 -5.94 7.60 -9.40
C ILE A 192 -4.53 7.46 -9.99
N LEU A 193 -4.04 6.23 -10.10
CA LEU A 193 -2.65 5.93 -10.47
C LEU A 193 -2.49 5.51 -11.93
N LYS A 194 -3.60 5.25 -12.64
CA LYS A 194 -3.60 4.69 -14.02
C LYS A 194 -2.86 3.36 -14.13
N GLU A 195 -2.64 2.68 -13.01
CA GLU A 195 -2.01 1.37 -12.91
C GLU A 195 -2.87 0.48 -12.01
N ASN A 196 -2.90 -0.80 -12.32
CA ASN A 196 -3.57 -1.79 -11.48
C ASN A 196 -2.60 -2.27 -10.42
N LEU A 197 -2.67 -1.67 -9.23
CA LEU A 197 -1.99 -2.20 -8.06
C LEU A 197 -2.76 -3.44 -7.59
N GLY A 198 -2.26 -4.61 -7.99
CA GLY A 198 -2.85 -5.88 -7.57
C GLY A 198 -2.90 -6.03 -6.05
N ALA A 199 -3.87 -6.79 -5.55
CA ALA A 199 -3.94 -7.15 -4.14
C ALA A 199 -2.93 -8.27 -3.85
N ASP A 200 -2.04 -8.07 -2.88
CA ASP A 200 -1.15 -9.13 -2.39
C ASP A 200 -1.98 -10.24 -1.72
N PRO A 201 -1.95 -11.48 -2.24
CA PRO A 201 -2.69 -12.60 -1.66
C PRO A 201 -2.37 -12.84 -0.18
N PHE A 202 -1.12 -12.58 0.24
CA PHE A 202 -0.72 -12.75 1.64
C PHE A 202 -1.40 -11.72 2.54
N ALA A 203 -1.41 -10.45 2.14
CA ALA A 203 -2.12 -9.39 2.86
C ALA A 203 -3.62 -9.67 2.99
N VAL A 204 -4.26 -10.16 1.90
CA VAL A 204 -5.68 -10.55 1.91
C VAL A 204 -5.93 -11.69 2.90
N PHE A 205 -5.07 -12.72 2.89
CA PHE A 205 -5.18 -13.86 3.82
C PHE A 205 -5.02 -13.44 5.28
N VAL A 206 -4.04 -12.58 5.57
CA VAL A 206 -3.82 -12.03 6.92
C VAL A 206 -5.03 -11.23 7.38
N GLY A 207 -5.55 -10.33 6.52
CA GLY A 207 -6.76 -9.54 6.82
C GLY A 207 -7.98 -10.41 7.08
N PHE A 208 -8.23 -11.40 6.22
CA PHE A 208 -9.31 -12.37 6.37
C PHE A 208 -9.22 -13.13 7.70
N SER A 209 -8.04 -13.64 8.03
CA SER A 209 -7.80 -14.38 9.28
C SER A 209 -8.02 -13.51 10.51
N PHE A 210 -7.59 -12.24 10.47
CA PHE A 210 -7.83 -11.27 11.53
C PHE A 210 -9.33 -10.97 11.69
N THR A 211 -10.08 -10.84 10.60
CA THR A 211 -11.54 -10.62 10.66
C THR A 211 -12.26 -11.78 11.35
N VAL A 212 -11.92 -13.02 11.00
CA VAL A 212 -12.49 -14.20 11.64
C VAL A 212 -12.12 -14.25 13.13
N LEU A 213 -10.87 -13.95 13.47
CA LEU A 213 -10.39 -13.93 14.84
C LEU A 213 -11.11 -12.89 15.71
N ILE A 214 -11.26 -11.66 15.21
CA ILE A 214 -12.00 -10.60 15.92
C ILE A 214 -13.46 -11.01 16.11
N GLY A 215 -14.11 -11.50 15.06
CA GLY A 215 -15.49 -11.97 15.14
C GLY A 215 -15.69 -13.10 16.18
N LEU A 216 -14.73 -14.01 16.28
CA LEU A 216 -14.74 -15.07 17.28
C LEU A 216 -14.58 -14.52 18.71
N ILE A 217 -13.65 -13.58 18.94
CA ILE A 217 -13.48 -12.94 20.25
C ILE A 217 -14.77 -12.24 20.69
N PHE A 218 -15.34 -11.40 19.82
CA PHE A 218 -16.55 -10.63 20.13
C PHE A 218 -17.82 -11.49 20.19
N GLY A 219 -17.82 -12.69 19.58
CA GLY A 219 -18.91 -13.67 19.70
C GLY A 219 -18.84 -14.54 20.96
N ILE A 220 -17.64 -14.96 21.38
CA ILE A 220 -17.46 -15.82 22.56
C ILE A 220 -17.87 -15.10 23.85
N ILE A 221 -17.59 -13.80 23.96
CA ILE A 221 -17.90 -13.01 25.16
C ILE A 221 -19.41 -13.05 25.50
N PRO A 222 -20.34 -12.68 24.60
CA PRO A 222 -21.77 -12.77 24.87
C PRO A 222 -22.27 -14.21 24.92
N ALA A 223 -21.71 -15.14 24.13
CA ALA A 223 -22.07 -16.56 24.18
C ALA A 223 -21.85 -17.18 25.58
N ARG A 224 -20.73 -16.86 26.23
CA ARG A 224 -20.45 -17.29 27.61
C ARG A 224 -21.45 -16.70 28.60
N ARG A 225 -21.77 -15.41 28.45
CA ARG A 225 -22.79 -14.76 29.31
C ARG A 225 -24.16 -15.42 29.16
N ALA A 226 -24.55 -15.81 27.94
CA ALA A 226 -25.80 -16.55 27.71
C ALA A 226 -25.80 -17.91 28.45
N ALA A 227 -24.68 -18.63 28.43
CA ALA A 227 -24.51 -19.90 29.10
C ALA A 227 -24.52 -19.79 30.64
N GLU A 228 -24.30 -18.61 31.21
CA GLU A 228 -24.34 -18.35 32.65
C GLU A 228 -25.70 -17.88 33.19
N LEU A 229 -26.66 -17.52 32.32
CA LEU A 229 -28.01 -17.13 32.73
C LEU A 229 -28.69 -18.18 33.64
N ASP A 230 -29.31 -17.72 34.74
CA ASP A 230 -30.04 -18.58 35.65
C ASP A 230 -31.34 -19.11 34.99
N PRO A 231 -31.60 -20.43 35.00
CA PRO A 231 -32.79 -21.02 34.37
C PRO A 231 -34.09 -20.47 34.93
N VAL A 232 -34.16 -20.23 36.25
CA VAL A 232 -35.42 -19.84 36.93
C VAL A 232 -35.82 -18.42 36.54
N SER A 233 -34.88 -17.47 36.59
CA SER A 233 -35.11 -16.09 36.12
C SER A 233 -35.42 -16.03 34.62
N SER A 234 -34.76 -16.85 33.81
CA SER A 234 -34.96 -16.88 32.35
C SER A 234 -36.38 -17.31 31.93
N ILE A 235 -37.01 -18.22 32.68
CA ILE A 235 -38.38 -18.70 32.40
C ILE A 235 -39.43 -17.71 32.91
N LYS A 236 -39.19 -17.10 34.08
CA LYS A 236 -40.12 -16.11 34.69
C LYS A 236 -40.19 -14.79 33.94
N GLY A 237 -39.25 -14.53 33.02
CA GLY A 237 -39.22 -13.29 32.22
C GLY A 237 -38.84 -12.05 33.02
N THR A 238 -38.27 -12.24 34.22
CA THR A 238 -37.74 -11.19 35.10
C THR A 238 -36.25 -10.98 34.90
#